data_AF-W1QCQ4-F1
#
_entry.id   AF-W1QCQ4-F1
#
_cell.length_a   1.000
_cell.length_b   1.000
_cell.length_c   1.000
_cell.angle_alpha   90.00
_cell.angle_beta   90.00
_cell.angle_gamma   90.00
#
_symmetry.space_group_name_H-M   'P 1'
#
loop_
_entity.id
_entity.type
_entity.pdbx_description
1 polymer ?
#
loop_
_entity_poly.entity_id
_entity_poly.type
_entity_poly.pdbx_seq_one_letter_code
_entity_poly.pdbx_strand_id
1 'polypeptide(L)'
;MGFSLSSNWKQLQRKQISKKGTGKKRPKSAAAIVSKSVKASELSNKESTVSLKFTVTESTNRVSHRKKEVGKYLAMDCEFVGAGEEGESSILARVSLVNYHGITVYDTFVLPTEKVTDWRTHVSGVTPAHMKDAVSFKEAQKKGVRSTRRKNFGGT
;
A
#
# COMPACT_ATOMS: atom_id res chain seq x y z
N MET A 1 25.87 -9.30 12.50
CA MET A 1 25.45 -8.23 13.42
C MET A 1 23.92 -8.13 13.35
N GLY A 2 23.23 -8.39 14.46
CA GLY A 2 21.77 -8.56 14.46
C GLY A 2 21.01 -7.25 14.25
N PHE A 3 20.12 -7.21 13.27
CA PHE A 3 19.16 -6.12 13.09
C PHE A 3 18.22 -6.07 14.29
N SER A 4 18.38 -5.06 15.14
CA SER A 4 17.46 -4.78 16.23
C SER A 4 16.12 -4.35 15.64
N LEU A 5 15.14 -5.26 15.62
CA LEU A 5 13.73 -4.94 15.41
C LEU A 5 13.37 -3.70 16.24
N SER A 6 12.94 -2.64 15.54
CA SER A 6 12.65 -1.35 16.15
C SER A 6 11.74 -1.50 17.38
N SER A 7 12.04 -0.73 18.42
CA SER A 7 11.42 -0.84 19.76
C SER A 7 9.89 -0.85 19.74
N ASN A 8 9.26 -0.24 18.74
CA ASN A 8 7.80 -0.18 18.60
C ASN A 8 7.17 -1.51 18.19
N TRP A 9 7.83 -2.32 17.36
CA TRP A 9 7.33 -3.65 16.96
C TRP A 9 7.32 -4.63 18.12
N LYS A 10 8.42 -4.64 18.90
CA LYS A 10 8.52 -5.41 20.15
C LYS A 10 7.44 -5.00 21.16
N GLN A 11 7.11 -3.70 21.24
CA GLN A 11 6.03 -3.21 22.11
C GLN A 11 4.64 -3.65 21.63
N LEU A 12 4.37 -3.65 20.33
CA LEU A 12 3.11 -4.14 19.77
C LEU A 12 2.93 -5.64 20.02
N GLN A 13 3.98 -6.43 19.79
CA GLN A 13 3.98 -7.87 20.11
C GLN A 13 3.71 -8.13 21.59
N ARG A 14 4.38 -7.41 22.51
CA ARG A 14 4.09 -7.50 23.96
C ARG A 14 2.63 -7.17 24.29
N LYS A 15 2.05 -6.14 23.66
CA LYS A 15 0.64 -5.75 23.85
C LYS A 15 -0.35 -6.77 23.29
N GLN A 16 -0.01 -7.50 22.23
CA GLN A 16 -0.85 -8.58 21.72
C GLN A 16 -0.74 -9.86 22.55
N ILE A 17 0.45 -10.20 23.02
CA ILE A 17 0.69 -11.34 23.92
C ILE A 17 -0.04 -11.13 25.27
N SER A 18 -0.05 -9.91 25.79
CA SER A 18 -0.78 -9.52 27.01
C SER A 18 -2.32 -9.58 26.87
N LYS A 19 -2.87 -9.57 25.64
CA LYS A 19 -4.33 -9.58 25.40
C LYS A 19 -4.93 -10.97 25.15
N LYS A 20 -4.18 -12.06 25.32
CA LYS A 20 -4.75 -13.42 25.38
C LYS A 20 -5.47 -13.63 26.72
N GLY A 21 -6.64 -13.03 26.86
CA GLY A 21 -7.54 -13.20 28.01
C GLY A 21 -8.85 -12.44 27.75
N THR A 22 -9.95 -13.20 27.65
CA THR A 22 -11.35 -12.79 27.35
C THR A 22 -11.70 -12.61 25.87
N GLY A 23 -12.19 -13.71 25.26
CA GLY A 23 -12.73 -13.71 23.91
C GLY A 23 -14.10 -13.02 23.83
N LYS A 24 -14.21 -11.99 22.98
CA LYS A 24 -15.50 -11.51 22.45
C LYS A 24 -15.68 -12.06 21.04
N LYS A 25 -16.77 -12.81 20.85
CA LYS A 25 -17.16 -13.48 19.59
C LYS A 25 -17.33 -12.47 18.45
N ARG A 26 -16.77 -12.79 17.28
CA ARG A 26 -17.00 -12.05 16.01
C ARG A 26 -18.46 -12.16 15.59
N PRO A 27 -19.17 -11.07 15.27
CA PRO A 27 -20.44 -11.17 14.57
C PRO A 27 -20.19 -11.69 13.15
N LYS A 28 -20.96 -12.71 12.74
CA LYS A 28 -21.07 -13.15 11.35
C LYS A 28 -21.96 -12.15 10.62
N SER A 29 -21.43 -11.41 9.65
CA SER A 29 -22.28 -10.65 8.72
C SER A 29 -21.91 -10.96 7.28
N ALA A 30 -22.83 -11.68 6.65
CA ALA A 30 -23.24 -11.60 5.25
C ALA A 30 -22.14 -11.55 4.18
N ALA A 31 -21.80 -12.74 3.68
CA ALA A 31 -21.53 -12.92 2.26
C ALA A 31 -22.84 -12.61 1.50
N ALA A 32 -22.89 -11.48 0.81
CA ALA A 32 -23.89 -11.19 -0.19
C ALA A 32 -23.37 -10.11 -1.15
N ILE A 33 -23.80 -10.22 -2.42
CA ILE A 33 -23.66 -9.27 -3.53
C ILE A 33 -22.35 -9.48 -4.32
N VAL A 34 -22.31 -9.96 -5.57
CA VAL A 34 -23.35 -10.21 -6.57
C VAL A 34 -22.85 -11.29 -7.53
N SER A 35 -23.65 -12.34 -7.70
CA SER A 35 -23.57 -13.24 -8.85
C SER A 35 -24.22 -12.52 -10.03
N LYS A 36 -23.44 -12.17 -11.06
CA LYS A 36 -23.99 -11.93 -12.39
C LYS A 36 -23.33 -12.88 -13.37
N SER A 37 -24.09 -13.93 -13.66
CA SER A 37 -23.94 -14.85 -14.78
C SER A 37 -23.80 -14.07 -16.08
N VAL A 38 -22.78 -14.40 -16.87
CA VAL A 38 -22.72 -14.07 -18.29
C VAL A 38 -22.38 -15.36 -19.02
N LYS A 39 -23.29 -15.77 -19.91
CA LYS A 39 -23.23 -17.00 -20.70
C LYS A 39 -21.97 -17.01 -21.58
N ALA A 40 -21.26 -18.14 -21.58
CA ALA A 40 -20.31 -18.49 -22.62
C ALA A 40 -21.08 -18.89 -23.89
N SER A 41 -20.90 -18.14 -24.97
CA SER A 41 -21.17 -18.60 -26.32
C SER A 41 -20.01 -18.21 -27.22
N GLU A 42 -19.56 -19.21 -27.94
CA GLU A 42 -18.31 -19.40 -28.66
C GLU A 42 -18.04 -18.48 -29.87
N LEU A 43 -16.74 -18.44 -30.21
CA LEU A 43 -16.11 -18.21 -31.51
C LEU A 43 -16.06 -16.77 -32.05
N SER A 44 -14.86 -16.19 -32.07
CA SER A 44 -14.10 -16.00 -33.31
C SER A 44 -12.79 -15.24 -33.07
N ASN A 45 -11.72 -15.79 -33.64
CA ASN A 45 -10.33 -15.35 -33.66
C ASN A 45 -10.11 -13.85 -33.88
N LYS A 46 -9.25 -13.25 -33.03
CA LYS A 46 -8.17 -12.35 -33.43
C LYS A 46 -7.22 -12.12 -32.26
N GLU A 47 -5.97 -12.55 -32.41
CA GLU A 47 -4.89 -12.11 -31.53
C GLU A 47 -4.80 -10.60 -31.53
N SER A 48 -4.81 -10.00 -30.34
CA SER A 48 -4.36 -8.63 -30.10
C SER A 48 -3.97 -8.54 -28.64
N THR A 49 -2.71 -8.22 -28.42
CA THR A 49 -2.03 -7.97 -27.15
C THR A 49 -2.83 -7.05 -26.21
N VAL A 50 -3.61 -7.62 -25.30
CA VAL A 50 -4.26 -6.86 -24.23
C VAL A 50 -3.27 -6.71 -23.08
N SER A 51 -2.45 -5.66 -23.16
CA SER A 51 -1.87 -5.05 -21.97
C SER A 51 -3.02 -4.72 -21.03
N LEU A 52 -3.14 -5.46 -19.92
CA LEU A 52 -3.99 -5.10 -18.80
C LEU A 52 -3.44 -3.82 -18.17
N LYS A 53 -3.67 -2.70 -18.85
CA LYS A 53 -3.59 -1.38 -18.24
C LYS A 53 -4.70 -1.36 -17.20
N PHE A 54 -4.32 -1.46 -15.92
CA PHE A 54 -5.16 -1.01 -14.83
C PHE A 54 -5.26 0.52 -14.93
N THR A 55 -5.95 1.00 -15.97
CA THR A 55 -6.53 2.33 -15.96
C THR A 55 -7.66 2.22 -14.96
N VAL A 56 -7.46 2.77 -13.77
CA VAL A 56 -8.56 3.23 -12.93
C VAL A 56 -9.44 4.06 -13.86
N THR A 57 -10.53 3.45 -14.33
CA THR A 57 -11.56 4.16 -15.07
C THR A 57 -11.94 5.35 -14.21
N GLU A 58 -11.69 6.52 -14.76
CA GLU A 58 -12.00 7.84 -14.23
C GLU A 58 -13.54 8.03 -14.24
N SER A 59 -14.25 7.21 -13.46
CA SER A 59 -15.71 7.25 -13.32
C SER A 59 -16.12 7.83 -11.97
N THR A 60 -15.34 8.78 -11.44
CA THR A 60 -15.58 9.39 -10.12
C THR A 60 -15.87 10.88 -10.16
N ASN A 61 -16.81 11.32 -11.00
CA ASN A 61 -17.28 12.71 -10.92
C ASN A 61 -18.24 13.00 -9.74
N ARG A 62 -18.34 12.13 -8.70
CA ARG A 62 -19.00 12.46 -7.41
C ARG A 62 -18.42 11.69 -6.22
N VAL A 63 -17.09 11.58 -6.09
CA VAL A 63 -16.53 11.24 -4.77
C VAL A 63 -16.62 12.50 -3.92
N SER A 64 -17.62 12.54 -3.03
CA SER A 64 -17.84 13.64 -2.10
C SER A 64 -16.53 14.08 -1.45
N HIS A 65 -16.26 15.38 -1.35
CA HIS A 65 -15.00 15.91 -0.78
C HIS A 65 -14.61 15.26 0.56
N ARG A 66 -15.59 14.96 1.42
CA ARG A 66 -15.39 14.25 2.69
C ARG A 66 -14.72 12.88 2.57
N LYS A 67 -14.96 12.15 1.46
CA LYS A 67 -14.34 10.85 1.21
C LYS A 67 -12.87 10.94 0.85
N LYS A 68 -12.39 12.10 0.37
CA LYS A 68 -10.97 12.36 0.04
C LYS A 68 -10.15 12.80 1.25
N GLU A 69 -10.79 13.03 2.40
CA GLU A 69 -10.07 13.35 3.62
C GLU A 69 -9.28 12.13 4.10
N VAL A 70 -8.13 12.39 4.74
CA VAL A 70 -7.27 11.37 5.37
C VAL A 70 -8.08 10.51 6.36
N GLY A 71 -9.02 11.14 7.08
CA GLY A 71 -9.85 10.47 8.06
C GLY A 71 -9.10 10.09 9.34
N LYS A 72 -9.66 9.15 10.10
CA LYS A 72 -9.08 8.64 11.35
C LYS A 72 -8.21 7.38 11.14
N TYR A 73 -8.46 6.65 10.07
CA TYR A 73 -7.84 5.36 9.78
C TYR A 73 -7.15 5.42 8.43
N LEU A 74 -5.94 4.86 8.38
CA LEU A 74 -5.15 4.70 7.17
C LEU A 74 -4.70 3.24 7.08
N ALA A 75 -4.65 2.72 5.86
CA ALA A 75 -3.88 1.53 5.53
C ALA A 75 -2.55 1.97 4.91
N MET A 76 -1.51 1.17 5.14
CA MET A 76 -0.17 1.40 4.62
C MET A 76 0.32 0.09 4.00
N ASP A 77 0.95 0.20 2.84
CA ASP A 77 1.67 -0.89 2.22
C ASP A 77 3.02 -0.40 1.69
N CYS A 78 4.00 -1.31 1.70
CA CYS A 78 5.39 -1.01 1.39
C CYS A 78 5.97 -2.08 0.47
N GLU A 79 6.60 -1.65 -0.61
CA GLU A 79 7.34 -2.55 -1.50
C GLU A 79 8.83 -2.50 -1.19
N PHE A 80 9.46 -3.67 -1.24
CA PHE A 80 10.87 -3.84 -0.90
C PHE A 80 11.64 -4.47 -2.07
N VAL A 81 12.90 -4.11 -2.17
CA VAL A 81 13.89 -4.67 -3.10
C VAL A 81 15.03 -5.30 -2.31
N GLY A 82 15.77 -6.21 -2.94
CA GLY A 82 16.93 -6.91 -2.38
C GLY A 82 18.24 -6.10 -2.51
N ALA A 83 19.01 -6.09 -1.44
CA ALA A 83 20.38 -5.58 -1.35
C ALA A 83 21.28 -6.60 -0.63
N GLY A 84 22.59 -6.35 -0.65
CA GLY A 84 23.60 -7.29 -0.16
C GLY A 84 23.94 -8.37 -1.19
N GLU A 85 24.84 -9.28 -0.82
CA GLU A 85 25.21 -10.43 -1.65
C GLU A 85 23.95 -11.26 -1.92
N GLU A 86 23.67 -11.49 -3.21
CA GLU A 86 22.47 -12.20 -3.69
C GLU A 86 21.10 -11.59 -3.25
N GLY A 87 21.07 -10.34 -2.77
CA GLY A 87 19.83 -9.67 -2.42
C GLY A 87 19.19 -10.16 -1.13
N GLU A 88 19.97 -10.70 -0.19
CA GLU A 88 19.50 -11.23 1.10
C GLU A 88 18.76 -10.20 1.98
N SER A 89 19.15 -8.92 1.88
CA SER A 89 18.60 -7.84 2.71
C SER A 89 17.45 -7.13 2.00
N SER A 90 16.31 -6.98 2.66
CA SER A 90 15.15 -6.29 2.09
C SER A 90 15.13 -4.82 2.49
N ILE A 91 15.16 -3.92 1.50
CA ILE A 91 15.16 -2.46 1.70
C ILE A 91 14.00 -1.79 0.99
N LEU A 92 13.46 -0.73 1.60
CA LEU A 92 12.23 -0.05 1.13
C LEU A 92 12.46 0.63 -0.22
N ALA A 93 11.50 0.46 -1.14
CA ALA A 93 11.53 1.10 -2.45
C ALA A 93 10.23 1.82 -2.83
N ARG A 94 9.09 1.52 -2.18
CA ARG A 94 7.83 2.26 -2.36
C ARG A 94 7.03 2.25 -1.07
N VAL A 95 6.29 3.32 -0.80
CA VAL A 95 5.31 3.37 0.27
C VAL A 95 4.00 3.96 -0.26
N SER A 96 2.89 3.32 0.09
CA SER A 96 1.55 3.80 -0.21
C SER A 96 0.71 3.93 1.07
N LEU A 97 -0.13 4.96 1.12
CA LEU A 97 -1.11 5.23 2.16
C LEU A 97 -2.47 5.42 1.52
N VAL A 98 -3.47 4.71 2.03
CA VAL A 98 -4.86 4.81 1.59
C VAL A 98 -5.76 5.13 2.78
N ASN A 99 -6.77 5.95 2.57
CA ASN A 99 -7.79 6.21 3.58
C ASN A 99 -8.82 5.09 3.67
N TYR A 100 -9.72 5.21 4.64
CA TYR A 100 -10.81 4.23 4.85
C TYR A 100 -11.69 3.98 3.62
N HIS A 101 -11.79 4.96 2.71
CA HIS A 101 -12.57 4.86 1.49
C HIS A 101 -11.79 4.24 0.32
N GLY A 102 -10.55 3.79 0.56
CA GLY A 102 -9.68 3.23 -0.47
C GLY A 102 -9.05 4.29 -1.39
N ILE A 103 -9.09 5.56 -0.99
CA ILE A 103 -8.47 6.64 -1.76
C ILE A 103 -7.02 6.79 -1.34
N THR A 104 -6.11 6.78 -2.32
CA THR A 104 -4.68 7.02 -2.11
C THR A 104 -4.44 8.44 -1.61
N VAL A 105 -3.87 8.53 -0.41
CA VAL A 105 -3.50 9.78 0.26
C VAL A 105 -2.04 10.13 -0.06
N TYR A 106 -1.20 9.11 -0.21
CA TYR A 106 0.22 9.27 -0.48
C TYR A 106 0.75 8.01 -1.14
N ASP A 107 1.50 8.15 -2.23
CA ASP A 107 2.18 7.06 -2.90
C ASP A 107 3.47 7.60 -3.49
N THR A 108 4.60 7.02 -3.13
CA THR A 108 5.91 7.46 -3.63
C THR A 108 6.87 6.30 -3.73
N PHE A 109 7.76 6.37 -4.73
CA PHE A 109 8.99 5.61 -4.73
C PHE A 109 10.00 6.25 -3.77
N VAL A 110 10.79 5.38 -3.12
CA VAL A 110 11.80 5.74 -2.13
C VAL A 110 13.14 5.23 -2.63
N LEU A 111 14.15 6.09 -2.59
CA LEU A 111 15.53 5.71 -2.91
C LEU A 111 16.02 4.68 -1.88
N PRO A 112 16.41 3.48 -2.32
CA PRO A 112 16.95 2.45 -1.45
C PRO A 112 18.24 2.96 -0.79
N THR A 113 18.45 2.61 0.49
CA THR A 113 19.60 3.09 1.28
C THR A 113 20.92 2.44 0.88
N GLU A 114 20.85 1.32 0.16
CA GLU A 114 21.98 0.52 -0.28
C GLU A 114 21.82 0.17 -1.76
N LYS A 115 22.91 -0.30 -2.38
CA LYS A 115 22.88 -0.71 -3.78
C LYS A 115 21.95 -1.92 -3.93
N VAL A 116 20.93 -1.77 -4.78
CA VAL A 116 20.02 -2.84 -5.12
C VAL A 116 20.75 -3.89 -5.96
N THR A 117 20.67 -5.14 -5.54
CA THR A 117 21.24 -6.31 -6.22
C THR A 117 20.14 -7.19 -6.82
N ASP A 118 18.93 -7.17 -6.25
CA ASP A 118 17.75 -7.83 -6.81
C ASP A 118 16.53 -6.90 -6.69
N TRP A 119 15.89 -6.56 -7.81
CA TRP A 119 14.71 -5.68 -7.81
C TRP A 119 13.43 -6.39 -7.39
N ARG A 120 13.39 -7.73 -7.45
CA ARG A 120 12.20 -8.54 -7.14
C ARG A 120 10.96 -8.04 -7.89
N THR A 121 11.13 -7.52 -9.10
CA THR A 121 10.09 -6.79 -9.85
C THR A 121 8.82 -7.62 -10.06
N HIS A 122 8.95 -8.94 -10.19
CA HIS A 122 7.82 -9.86 -10.35
C HIS A 122 6.86 -9.85 -9.15
N VAL A 123 7.34 -9.51 -7.94
CA VAL A 123 6.50 -9.31 -6.75
C VAL A 123 6.30 -7.83 -6.43
N SER A 124 7.36 -7.02 -6.47
CA SER A 124 7.33 -5.64 -5.98
C SER A 124 6.76 -4.64 -6.99
N GLY A 125 6.79 -4.98 -8.29
CA GLY A 125 6.52 -4.05 -9.38
C GLY A 125 7.52 -2.89 -9.48
N VAL A 126 8.59 -2.87 -8.67
CA VAL A 126 9.60 -1.80 -8.68
C VAL A 126 10.65 -2.08 -9.75
N THR A 127 11.05 -1.05 -10.49
CA THR A 127 12.09 -1.11 -11.52
C THR A 127 13.16 -0.04 -11.28
N PRO A 128 14.37 -0.18 -11.84
CA PRO A 128 15.38 0.87 -11.82
C PRO A 128 14.89 2.21 -12.37
N ALA A 129 13.97 2.19 -13.34
CA ALA A 129 13.43 3.41 -13.95
C ALA A 129 12.66 4.27 -12.94
N HIS A 130 11.98 3.64 -11.97
CA HIS A 130 11.25 4.36 -10.92
C HIS A 130 12.18 5.16 -9.99
N MET A 131 13.48 4.85 -9.96
CA MET A 131 14.43 5.54 -9.08
C MET A 131 14.77 6.95 -9.57
N LYS A 132 14.51 7.28 -10.84
CA LYS A 132 14.79 8.61 -11.39
C LYS A 132 14.02 9.71 -10.67
N ASP A 133 12.79 9.41 -10.26
CA ASP A 133 11.88 10.35 -9.58
C ASP A 133 11.68 9.99 -8.09
N ALA A 134 12.43 9.01 -7.57
CA ALA A 134 12.31 8.56 -6.20
C ALA A 134 12.88 9.58 -5.20
N VAL A 135 12.27 9.65 -4.02
CA VAL A 135 12.69 10.57 -2.96
C VAL A 135 13.53 9.86 -1.92
N SER A 136 14.37 10.59 -1.18
CA SER A 136 15.08 10.00 -0.03
C SER A 136 14.12 9.47 1.03
N PHE A 137 14.54 8.46 1.81
CA PHE A 137 13.73 7.92 2.91
C PHE A 137 13.26 9.00 3.89
N LYS A 138 14.14 9.94 4.23
CA LYS A 138 13.82 11.05 5.15
C LYS A 138 12.76 11.99 4.55
N GLU A 139 12.86 12.26 3.25
CA GLU A 139 11.85 13.05 2.54
C GLU A 139 10.51 12.31 2.44
N ALA A 140 10.55 10.99 2.19
CA ALA A 140 9.35 10.16 2.16
C ALA A 140 8.61 10.20 3.51
N GLN A 141 9.33 10.08 4.63
CA GLN A 141 8.76 10.22 5.97
C GLN A 141 8.16 11.62 6.20
N LYS A 142 8.90 12.68 5.84
CA LYS A 142 8.45 14.07 5.99
C LYS A 142 7.16 14.33 5.20
N LYS A 143 7.12 13.91 3.93
CA LYS A 143 5.95 14.05 3.05
C LYS A 143 4.79 13.19 3.55
N GLY A 144 5.03 11.93 3.89
CA GLY A 144 4.01 11.04 4.43
C GLY A 144 3.34 11.59 5.70
N VAL A 145 4.14 12.01 6.69
CA VAL A 145 3.60 12.65 7.91
C VAL A 145 2.83 13.92 7.59
N ARG A 146 3.32 14.75 6.66
CA ARG A 146 2.60 15.95 6.22
C ARG A 146 1.26 15.60 5.57
N SER A 147 1.20 14.54 4.77
CA SER A 147 -0.02 14.07 4.12
C SER A 147 -1.05 13.51 5.11
N THR A 148 -0.63 13.05 6.29
CA THR A 148 -1.55 12.52 7.32
C THR A 148 -1.99 13.55 8.35
N ARG A 149 -1.35 14.72 8.42
CA ARG A 149 -1.79 15.79 9.32
C ARG A 149 -3.14 16.33 8.85
N ARG A 150 -4.16 16.18 9.71
CA ARG A 150 -5.41 16.92 9.56
C ARG A 150 -5.06 18.40 9.49
N LYS A 151 -5.44 19.05 8.38
CA LYS A 151 -5.59 20.50 8.40
C LYS A 151 -6.74 20.75 9.36
N ASN A 152 -6.43 21.35 10.51
CA ASN A 152 -7.49 21.91 11.35
C ASN A 152 -8.18 22.97 10.49
N PHE A 153 -9.30 22.61 9.88
CA PHE A 153 -10.28 23.61 9.49
C PHE A 153 -10.75 24.18 10.83
N GLY A 154 -10.25 25.38 11.16
CA GLY A 154 -10.71 26.11 12.33
C GLY A 154 -12.22 26.22 12.26
N GLY A 155 -12.89 25.61 13.23
CA GLY A 155 -14.29 25.86 13.47
C GLY A 155 -14.41 27.25 14.08
N THR A 156 -14.89 28.19 13.28
CA THR A 156 -15.79 29.26 13.73
C THR A 156 -17.13 28.65 14.09
#